data_AF-A0A4P8H768-F1
#
_entry.id   AF-A0A4P8H768-F1
#
_cell.length_a   1.000
_cell.length_b   1.000
_cell.length_c   1.000
_cell.angle_alpha   90.00
_cell.angle_beta   90.00
_cell.angle_gamma   90.00
#
_symmetry.space_group_name_H-M   'P 1'
#
loop_
_entity.id
_entity.type
_entity.pdbx_description
1 polymer ?
#
loop_
_entity_poly.entity_id
_entity_poly.type
_entity_poly.pdbx_seq_one_letter_code
_entity_poly.pdbx_strand_id
1 'polypeptide(L)'
;MTHPVRTHTHPGTDSHSHGVEESSGSADGLGHVDDLAAIERTAEVFKALATPSRLRILLVLSHGQSTVTNIVDITGLSQPLVSQHLKLLRGLHLVSVQRLGREAIYSLMDDHVAHIILDAMAHTTEPLEG
;
A
#
# COMPACT_ATOMS: atom_id res chain seq x y z
N MET A 1 -0.08 -60.75 -19.88
CA MET A 1 0.04 -60.43 -21.32
C MET A 1 1.21 -59.47 -21.48
N THR A 2 2.19 -59.87 -22.29
CA THR A 2 3.48 -59.21 -22.50
C THR A 2 3.46 -58.46 -23.83
N HIS A 3 4.30 -57.42 -23.94
CA HIS A 3 4.96 -56.83 -25.14
C HIS A 3 4.82 -55.29 -25.24
N PRO A 4 5.77 -54.57 -25.89
CA PRO A 4 6.98 -54.00 -25.29
C PRO A 4 7.14 -52.51 -25.74
N VAL A 5 8.31 -51.86 -25.57
CA VAL A 5 8.95 -51.01 -26.62
C VAL A 5 10.28 -50.37 -26.13
N ARG A 6 11.34 -50.78 -26.86
CA ARG A 6 12.50 -50.10 -27.47
C ARG A 6 13.39 -49.08 -26.72
N THR A 7 14.67 -49.30 -27.01
CA THR A 7 15.94 -48.64 -26.68
C THR A 7 16.19 -47.32 -27.42
N HIS A 8 17.09 -46.47 -26.88
CA HIS A 8 18.30 -45.88 -27.51
C HIS A 8 18.79 -44.68 -26.65
N THR A 9 20.03 -44.69 -26.11
CA THR A 9 21.28 -44.05 -26.62
C THR A 9 21.18 -42.50 -26.61
N HIS A 10 21.97 -41.69 -25.88
CA HIS A 10 23.44 -41.49 -25.90
C HIS A 10 23.93 -40.75 -24.64
N PRO A 11 25.25 -40.82 -24.34
CA PRO A 11 25.92 -40.02 -23.32
C PRO A 11 26.40 -38.67 -23.88
N GLY A 12 26.56 -37.69 -23.00
CA GLY A 12 27.30 -36.46 -23.28
C GLY A 12 26.59 -35.20 -22.82
N THR A 13 27.12 -34.56 -21.80
CA THR A 13 27.52 -33.15 -21.90
C THR A 13 28.58 -32.89 -20.85
N ASP A 14 29.67 -32.33 -21.35
CA ASP A 14 30.88 -31.99 -20.65
C ASP A 14 30.71 -30.78 -19.74
N SER A 15 31.77 -30.58 -18.96
CA SER A 15 32.26 -29.28 -18.54
C SER A 15 31.65 -28.68 -17.28
N HIS A 16 32.26 -29.11 -16.17
CA HIS A 16 32.72 -28.17 -15.16
C HIS A 16 33.46 -26.99 -15.81
N SER A 17 32.90 -25.79 -15.67
CA SER A 17 33.69 -24.56 -15.56
C SER A 17 33.22 -23.84 -14.30
N HIS A 18 33.95 -24.12 -13.23
CA HIS A 18 33.94 -23.36 -11.99
C HIS A 18 34.73 -22.07 -12.26
N GLY A 19 34.03 -20.96 -12.43
CA GLY A 19 34.60 -19.62 -12.43
C GLY A 19 34.09 -18.90 -11.19
N VAL A 20 34.93 -18.85 -10.16
CA VAL A 20 34.73 -18.06 -8.94
C VAL A 20 35.41 -16.72 -9.17
N GLU A 21 34.64 -15.64 -9.23
CA GLU A 21 35.05 -14.26 -8.91
C GLU A 21 33.79 -13.61 -8.30
N GLU A 22 33.56 -13.77 -7.00
CA GLU A 22 33.93 -12.82 -5.94
C GLU A 22 33.65 -11.34 -6.25
N SER A 23 32.56 -10.88 -5.63
CA SER A 23 32.47 -9.65 -4.84
C SER A 23 32.83 -8.32 -5.50
N SER A 24 31.78 -7.55 -5.78
CA SER A 24 31.70 -6.21 -5.20
C SER A 24 30.28 -5.91 -4.75
N GLY A 25 30.04 -6.12 -3.46
CA GLY A 25 29.02 -5.36 -2.76
C GLY A 25 29.39 -3.88 -2.73
N SER A 26 28.37 -3.07 -2.43
CA SER A 26 28.43 -1.65 -2.07
C SER A 26 28.45 -0.63 -3.22
N ALA A 27 27.26 -0.38 -3.74
CA ALA A 27 26.69 0.98 -3.72
C ALA A 27 25.18 0.86 -3.46
N ASP A 28 24.87 0.33 -2.28
CA ASP A 28 23.57 0.49 -1.63
C ASP A 28 23.51 1.93 -1.15
N GLY A 29 22.64 2.74 -1.72
CA GLY A 29 22.51 4.16 -1.37
C GLY A 29 22.04 5.02 -2.54
N LEU A 30 20.76 5.41 -2.50
CA LEU A 30 20.13 6.51 -3.27
C LEU A 30 19.70 6.20 -4.73
N GLY A 31 19.45 4.95 -5.09
CA GLY A 31 19.03 4.57 -6.46
C GLY A 31 17.66 5.05 -6.95
N HIS A 32 16.95 5.94 -6.24
CA HIS A 32 15.62 6.40 -6.68
C HIS A 32 15.18 7.78 -6.15
N VAL A 33 16.09 8.62 -5.63
CA VAL A 33 15.72 9.96 -5.12
C VAL A 33 15.22 10.90 -6.23
N ASP A 34 15.37 10.52 -7.50
CA ASP A 34 15.04 11.34 -8.67
C ASP A 34 13.83 10.84 -9.49
N ASP A 35 13.04 9.87 -9.02
CA ASP A 35 11.74 9.60 -9.67
C ASP A 35 10.77 10.73 -9.35
N LEU A 36 10.89 11.79 -10.14
CA LEU A 36 10.08 12.99 -10.04
C LEU A 36 8.59 12.64 -10.15
N ALA A 37 8.21 11.61 -10.91
CA ALA A 37 6.83 11.18 -11.02
C ALA A 37 6.34 10.44 -9.75
N ALA A 38 7.21 9.70 -9.06
CA ALA A 38 6.90 9.16 -7.72
C ALA A 38 6.78 10.27 -6.67
N ILE A 39 7.64 11.29 -6.72
CA ILE A 39 7.59 12.46 -5.83
C ILE A 39 6.29 13.24 -6.04
N GLU A 40 5.91 13.52 -7.29
CA GLU A 40 4.65 14.21 -7.61
C GLU A 40 3.42 13.43 -7.13
N ARG A 41 3.38 12.11 -7.34
CA ARG A 41 2.30 11.25 -6.82
C ARG A 41 2.24 11.28 -5.29
N THR A 42 3.40 11.23 -4.64
CA THR A 42 3.51 11.32 -3.18
C THR A 42 3.02 12.67 -2.66
N ALA A 43 3.36 13.77 -3.33
CA ALA A 43 2.89 15.10 -2.97
C ALA A 43 1.37 15.23 -3.09
N GLU A 44 0.75 14.65 -4.13
CA GLU A 44 -0.71 14.62 -4.27
C GLU A 44 -1.39 13.78 -3.18
N VAL A 45 -0.76 12.68 -2.75
CA VAL A 45 -1.21 11.95 -1.55
C VAL A 45 -1.15 12.85 -0.32
N PHE A 46 -0.03 13.50 -0.04
CA PHE A 46 0.09 14.37 1.13
C PHE A 46 -0.90 15.55 1.11
N LYS A 47 -1.13 16.15 -0.05
CA LYS A 47 -2.14 17.19 -0.24
C LYS A 47 -3.55 16.67 0.07
N ALA A 48 -3.84 15.41 -0.25
CA ALA A 48 -5.07 14.77 0.17
C ALA A 48 -5.08 14.47 1.67
N LEU A 49 -3.97 14.15 2.32
CA LEU A 49 -3.93 13.96 3.77
C LEU A 49 -4.03 15.28 4.56
N ALA A 50 -3.64 16.42 3.98
CA ALA A 50 -3.54 17.72 4.63
C ALA A 50 -4.89 18.42 4.95
N THR A 51 -5.96 17.69 5.26
CA THR A 51 -7.16 18.28 5.87
C THR A 51 -7.67 17.52 7.10
N PRO A 52 -8.09 18.23 8.17
CA PRO A 52 -8.58 17.59 9.39
C PRO A 52 -9.74 16.61 9.14
N SER A 53 -10.71 16.98 8.31
CA SER A 53 -11.87 16.12 8.03
C SER A 53 -11.48 14.80 7.37
N ARG A 54 -10.47 14.81 6.49
CA ARG A 54 -10.02 13.58 5.81
C ARG A 54 -9.15 12.73 6.74
N LEU A 55 -8.29 13.34 7.55
CA LEU A 55 -7.56 12.62 8.59
C LEU A 55 -8.52 11.93 9.56
N ARG A 56 -9.60 12.60 10.00
CA ARG A 56 -10.62 11.97 10.85
C ARG A 56 -11.25 10.74 10.20
N ILE A 57 -11.60 10.81 8.91
CA ILE A 57 -12.15 9.66 8.18
C ILE A 57 -11.13 8.53 8.08
N LEU A 58 -9.89 8.83 7.71
CA LEU A 58 -8.85 7.82 7.53
C LEU A 58 -8.46 7.17 8.87
N LEU A 59 -8.48 7.92 9.97
CA LEU A 59 -8.30 7.37 11.32
C LEU A 59 -9.43 6.42 11.70
N VAL A 60 -10.69 6.71 11.36
CA VAL A 60 -11.76 5.72 11.57
C VAL A 60 -11.45 4.43 10.81
N LEU A 61 -11.02 4.56 9.55
CA LEU A 61 -10.70 3.41 8.70
C LEU A 61 -9.42 2.67 9.11
N SER A 62 -8.47 3.33 9.78
CA SER A 62 -7.26 2.69 10.31
C SER A 62 -7.56 1.75 11.48
N HIS A 63 -8.70 1.92 12.15
CA HIS A 63 -9.16 1.02 13.21
C HIS A 63 -10.03 -0.15 12.67
N GLY A 64 -10.32 -0.15 11.37
CA GLY A 64 -11.08 -1.20 10.70
C GLY A 64 -12.03 -0.68 9.63
N GLN A 65 -12.54 -1.59 8.83
CA GLN A 65 -13.50 -1.28 7.77
C GLN A 65 -14.82 -0.73 8.33
N SER A 66 -15.43 0.24 7.64
CA SER A 66 -16.65 0.92 8.11
C SER A 66 -17.60 1.32 6.98
N THR A 67 -18.89 1.41 7.30
CA THR A 67 -19.90 2.00 6.41
C THR A 67 -19.83 3.53 6.42
N VAL A 68 -20.40 4.18 5.40
CA VAL A 68 -20.54 5.64 5.37
C VAL A 68 -21.29 6.15 6.61
N THR A 69 -22.34 5.45 7.03
CA THR A 69 -23.12 5.81 8.23
C THR A 69 -22.27 5.77 9.48
N ASN A 70 -21.51 4.69 9.70
CA ASN A 70 -20.62 4.58 10.86
C ASN A 70 -19.54 5.67 10.87
N ILE A 71 -18.98 6.00 9.70
CA ILE A 71 -18.00 7.09 9.58
C ILE A 71 -18.64 8.44 9.94
N VAL A 72 -19.86 8.70 9.48
CA VAL A 72 -20.62 9.91 9.86
C VAL A 72 -20.82 9.98 11.36
N ASP A 73 -21.25 8.87 11.98
CA ASP A 73 -21.54 8.82 13.41
C ASP A 73 -20.29 9.06 14.26
N ILE A 74 -19.15 8.45 13.91
CA ILE A 74 -17.89 8.60 14.65
C ILE A 74 -17.26 9.98 14.43
N THR A 75 -17.29 10.48 13.19
CA THR A 75 -16.63 11.76 12.84
C THR A 75 -17.49 12.98 13.11
N GLY A 76 -18.81 12.84 13.27
CA GLY A 76 -19.75 13.96 13.37
C GLY A 76 -19.81 14.85 12.11
N LEU A 77 -19.22 14.40 11.00
CA LEU A 77 -19.27 15.10 9.72
C LEU A 77 -20.59 14.78 9.01
N SER A 78 -21.08 15.69 8.16
CA SER A 78 -22.29 15.42 7.40
C SER A 78 -22.07 14.31 6.36
N GLN A 79 -23.11 13.51 6.10
CA GLN A 79 -23.06 12.42 5.12
C GLN A 79 -22.64 12.87 3.70
N PRO A 80 -23.10 14.02 3.17
CA PRO A 80 -22.63 14.51 1.87
C PRO A 80 -21.13 14.81 1.88
N LEU A 81 -20.60 15.39 2.97
CA LEU A 81 -19.19 15.72 3.11
C LEU A 81 -18.33 14.45 3.19
N VAL A 82 -18.73 13.48 4.01
CA VAL A 82 -18.06 12.17 4.10
C VAL A 82 -18.04 11.48 2.74
N SER A 83 -19.17 11.45 2.04
CA SER A 83 -19.26 10.81 0.70
C SER A 83 -18.37 11.50 -0.33
N GLN A 84 -18.28 12.84 -0.30
CA GLN A 84 -17.38 13.61 -1.16
C GLN A 84 -15.91 13.28 -0.86
N HIS A 85 -15.54 13.25 0.42
CA HIS A 85 -14.18 12.91 0.83
C HIS A 85 -13.80 11.47 0.46
N LEU A 86 -14.67 10.49 0.71
CA LEU A 86 -14.43 9.10 0.33
C LEU A 86 -14.29 8.94 -1.20
N LYS A 87 -15.06 9.68 -2.00
CA LYS A 87 -14.90 9.67 -3.47
C LYS A 87 -13.53 10.18 -3.90
N LEU A 88 -13.04 11.27 -3.29
CA LEU A 88 -11.71 11.82 -3.56
C LEU A 88 -10.61 10.84 -3.12
N LEU A 89 -10.67 10.36 -1.88
CA LEU A 89 -9.67 9.43 -1.32
C LEU A 89 -9.59 8.14 -2.13
N ARG A 90 -10.72 7.63 -2.62
CA ARG A 90 -10.76 6.47 -3.52
C ARG A 90 -10.10 6.77 -4.88
N GLY A 91 -10.31 7.97 -5.43
CA GLY A 91 -9.65 8.39 -6.67
C GLY A 91 -8.12 8.45 -6.57
N LEU A 92 -7.61 8.62 -5.35
CA LEU A 92 -6.17 8.64 -5.03
C LEU A 92 -5.66 7.30 -4.50
N HIS A 93 -6.47 6.23 -4.56
CA HIS A 93 -6.11 4.89 -4.08
C HIS A 93 -5.73 4.83 -2.59
N LEU A 94 -6.25 5.74 -1.77
CA LEU A 94 -6.03 5.73 -0.31
C LEU A 94 -7.04 4.86 0.44
N VAL A 95 -8.22 4.67 -0.16
CA VAL A 95 -9.28 3.84 0.40
C VAL A 95 -9.85 2.93 -0.68
N SER A 96 -10.31 1.75 -0.25
CA SER A 96 -11.06 0.81 -1.07
C SER A 96 -12.54 0.83 -0.68
N VAL A 97 -13.40 0.28 -1.55
CA VAL A 97 -14.81 0.08 -1.23
C VAL A 97 -15.28 -1.28 -1.73
N GLN A 98 -15.91 -2.04 -0.85
CA GLN A 98 -16.58 -3.30 -1.17
C GLN A 98 -18.08 -3.14 -0.92
N ARG A 99 -18.91 -3.65 -1.82
CA ARG A 99 -20.37 -3.66 -1.62
C ARG A 99 -20.77 -4.99 -1.00
N LEU A 100 -21.39 -4.92 0.18
CA LEU A 100 -21.96 -6.07 0.87
C LEU A 100 -23.48 -5.89 0.92
N GLY A 101 -24.18 -6.56 0.01
CA GLY A 101 -25.61 -6.34 -0.21
C GLY A 101 -25.90 -4.92 -0.67
N ARG A 102 -26.58 -4.14 0.19
CA ARG A 102 -26.94 -2.73 -0.09
C ARG A 102 -25.93 -1.73 0.47
N GLU A 103 -25.01 -2.17 1.33
CA GLU A 103 -24.08 -1.30 2.02
C GLU A 103 -22.74 -1.21 1.29
N ALA A 104 -22.12 -0.03 1.37
CA ALA A 104 -20.75 0.21 0.92
C ALA A 104 -19.84 0.21 2.15
N ILE A 105 -18.95 -0.77 2.20
CA ILE A 105 -17.93 -0.93 3.25
C ILE A 105 -16.62 -0.35 2.73
N TYR A 106 -16.09 0.62 3.44
CA TYR A 106 -14.81 1.26 3.13
C TYR A 106 -13.71 0.72 4.02
N SER A 107 -12.50 0.63 3.48
CA SER A 107 -11.26 0.30 4.20
C SER A 107 -10.13 1.18 3.70
N LEU A 108 -9.04 1.27 4.45
CA LEU A 108 -7.77 1.73 3.86
C LEU A 108 -7.34 0.79 2.73
N MET A 109 -6.55 1.31 1.80
CA MET A 109 -6.04 0.51 0.68
C MET A 109 -5.04 -0.55 1.14
N ASP A 110 -4.14 -0.16 2.04
CA ASP A 110 -3.08 -1.01 2.59
C ASP A 110 -2.58 -0.47 3.94
N ASP A 111 -1.67 -1.23 4.56
CA ASP A 111 -1.06 -0.88 5.85
C ASP A 111 -0.10 0.31 5.74
N HIS A 112 0.46 0.62 4.56
CA HIS A 112 1.34 1.77 4.39
C HIS A 112 0.59 3.08 4.60
N VAL A 113 -0.64 3.19 4.09
CA VAL A 113 -1.50 4.35 4.35
C VAL A 113 -1.76 4.52 5.85
N ALA A 114 -2.00 3.41 6.56
CA ALA A 114 -2.22 3.44 8.01
C ALA A 114 -0.99 3.96 8.76
N HIS A 115 0.19 3.40 8.45
CA HIS A 115 1.45 3.80 9.11
C HIS A 115 1.75 5.29 8.90
N ILE A 116 1.63 5.82 7.68
CA ILE A 116 1.86 7.25 7.39
C ILE A 116 1.02 8.14 8.31
N ILE A 117 -0.25 7.80 8.51
CA ILE A 117 -1.18 8.61 9.31
C ILE A 117 -0.85 8.48 10.80
N LEU A 118 -0.62 7.26 11.28
CA LEU A 118 -0.36 6.99 12.69
C LEU A 118 0.99 7.59 13.13
N ASP A 119 2.03 7.45 12.30
CA ASP A 119 3.35 8.03 12.54
C ASP A 119 3.27 9.56 12.56
N ALA A 120 2.56 10.16 11.61
CA ALA A 120 2.35 11.62 11.60
C ALA A 120 1.60 12.12 12.85
N MET A 121 0.60 11.37 13.33
CA MET A 121 -0.10 11.69 14.57
C MET A 121 0.80 11.55 15.80
N ALA A 122 1.56 10.46 15.89
CA ALA A 122 2.50 10.23 16.98
C ALA A 122 3.51 11.39 17.05
N HIS A 123 4.12 11.75 15.92
CA HIS A 123 5.09 12.84 15.84
C HIS A 123 4.53 14.20 16.35
N THR A 124 3.25 14.49 16.11
CA THR A 124 2.63 15.74 16.58
C THR A 124 2.18 15.72 18.05
N THR A 125 2.13 14.53 18.65
CA THR A 125 1.69 14.32 20.04
C THR A 125 2.84 13.92 20.98
N GLU A 126 4.01 13.61 20.42
CA GLU A 126 5.25 13.50 21.15
C GLU A 126 5.58 14.83 21.84
N PRO A 127 5.95 14.81 23.14
CA PRO A 127 6.50 15.99 23.78
C PRO A 127 7.75 16.40 23.01
N LEU A 128 7.80 17.66 22.59
CA LEU A 128 9.04 18.26 22.09
C LEU A 128 10.04 18.24 23.25
N GLU A 129 10.87 17.20 23.35
CA GLU A 129 12.08 17.27 24.15
C GLU A 129 13.07 18.17 23.38
N GLY A 130 13.02 19.46 23.70
CA GLY A 130 13.89 20.52 23.19
C GLY A 130 13.73 21.79 24.00
#